data_AF-Q4E579-F1
#
_entry.id   AF-Q4E579-F1
#
_cell.length_a   1.000
_cell.length_b   1.000
_cell.length_c   1.000
_cell.angle_alpha   90.00
_cell.angle_beta   90.00
_cell.angle_gamma   90.00
#
_symmetry.space_group_name_H-M   'P 1'
#
loop_
_entity.id
_entity.type
_entity.pdbx_description
1 polymer ?
#
loop_
_entity_poly.entity_id
_entity_poly.type
_entity_poly.pdbx_seq_one_letter_code
_entity_poly.pdbx_strand_id
1 'polypeptide(L)'
;MILGAWSAVASCQWCTFSLLRATMLAFCVLNAACAFLFAWMMDSTEMVVFRIPAIEHKWDLRVKAMACRRAGLFFIFFFFLILLAPLWNLLRDTFRLFLFRLRFCARRNCRKVVLRDQRRPLRWKESDSEIEEMLGR
;
A
#
# COMPACT_ATOMS: atom_id res chain seq x y z
N MET A 1 18.75 17.72 -25.37
CA MET A 1 19.40 16.46 -24.94
C MET A 1 18.95 15.95 -23.57
N ILE A 2 18.59 16.80 -22.60
CA ILE A 2 18.26 16.35 -21.23
C ILE A 2 17.06 15.38 -21.18
N LEU A 3 15.97 15.64 -21.91
CA LEU A 3 14.78 14.76 -21.89
C LEU A 3 15.07 13.29 -22.26
N GLY A 4 15.96 13.05 -23.23
CA GLY A 4 16.30 11.69 -23.68
C GLY A 4 17.08 10.88 -22.65
N ALA A 5 17.89 11.55 -21.81
CA ALA A 5 18.59 10.89 -20.72
C ALA A 5 17.62 10.39 -19.63
N TRP A 6 16.59 11.18 -19.31
CA TRP A 6 15.58 10.79 -18.31
C TRP A 6 14.73 9.59 -18.76
N SER A 7 14.36 9.50 -20.04
CA SER A 7 13.62 8.35 -20.54
C SER A 7 14.43 7.06 -20.50
N ALA A 8 15.72 7.11 -20.81
CA ALA A 8 16.61 5.96 -20.74
C ALA A 8 16.78 5.45 -19.29
N VAL A 9 16.97 6.37 -18.34
CA VAL A 9 17.07 6.04 -16.90
C VAL A 9 15.77 5.44 -16.38
N ALA A 10 14.62 6.03 -16.73
CA ALA A 10 13.33 5.52 -16.32
C ALA A 10 13.10 4.09 -16.86
N SER A 11 13.35 3.84 -18.15
CA SER A 11 13.20 2.51 -18.74
C SER A 11 14.08 1.47 -18.04
N CYS A 12 15.32 1.82 -17.71
CA CYS A 12 16.23 0.93 -17.00
C CYS A 12 15.71 0.58 -15.59
N GLN A 13 15.19 1.57 -14.85
CA GLN A 13 14.60 1.34 -13.52
C GLN A 13 13.34 0.45 -13.58
N TRP A 14 12.50 0.61 -14.60
CA TRP A 14 11.35 -0.26 -14.80
C TRP A 14 11.76 -1.70 -15.09
N CYS A 15 12.78 -1.90 -15.93
CA CYS A 15 13.32 -3.23 -16.22
C CYS A 15 13.91 -3.91 -14.97
N THR A 16 14.73 -3.20 -14.19
CA THR A 16 15.33 -3.77 -12.97
C THR A 16 14.28 -4.09 -11.91
N PHE A 17 13.28 -3.21 -11.73
CA PHE A 17 12.17 -3.47 -10.82
C PHE A 17 11.34 -4.70 -11.26
N SER A 18 11.06 -4.82 -12.56
CA SER A 18 10.33 -5.96 -13.12
C SER A 18 11.09 -7.27 -12.94
N LEU A 19 12.40 -7.27 -13.21
CA LEU A 19 13.24 -8.45 -13.06
C LEU A 19 13.34 -8.88 -11.59
N LEU A 20 13.65 -7.94 -10.68
CA LEU A 20 13.74 -8.21 -9.24
C LEU A 20 12.41 -8.76 -8.68
N ARG A 21 11.30 -8.22 -9.15
CA ARG A 21 9.97 -8.71 -8.77
C ARG A 21 9.74 -10.14 -9.27
N ALA A 22 10.08 -10.43 -10.52
CA ALA A 22 9.94 -11.77 -11.08
C ALA A 22 10.80 -12.80 -10.34
N THR A 23 12.05 -12.45 -10.01
CA THR A 23 12.96 -13.34 -9.25
C THR A 23 12.45 -13.56 -7.84
N MET A 24 11.94 -12.54 -7.16
CA MET A 24 11.33 -12.68 -5.83
C MET A 24 10.07 -13.56 -5.86
N LEU A 25 9.20 -13.40 -6.86
CA LEU A 25 8.02 -14.25 -7.02
C LEU A 25 8.44 -15.71 -7.28
N ALA A 26 9.39 -15.95 -8.18
CA ALA A 26 9.93 -17.28 -8.46
C ALA A 26 10.55 -17.91 -7.21
N PHE A 27 11.32 -17.13 -6.44
CA PHE A 27 11.90 -17.55 -5.16
C PHE A 27 10.81 -17.96 -4.17
N CYS A 28 9.75 -17.16 -4.00
CA CYS A 28 8.64 -17.52 -3.11
C CYS A 28 7.95 -18.82 -3.55
N VAL A 29 7.68 -18.99 -4.86
CA VAL A 29 7.03 -20.20 -5.39
C VAL A 29 7.89 -21.44 -5.16
N LEU A 30 9.20 -21.36 -5.47
CA LEU A 30 10.13 -22.47 -5.28
C LEU A 30 10.25 -22.84 -3.79
N ASN A 31 10.39 -21.85 -2.90
CA ASN A 31 10.48 -22.13 -1.46
C ASN A 31 9.18 -22.69 -0.90
N ALA A 32 8.02 -22.19 -1.33
CA ALA A 32 6.74 -22.76 -0.95
C ALA A 32 6.64 -24.22 -1.39
N ALA A 33 6.92 -24.51 -2.66
CA ALA A 33 6.89 -25.86 -3.22
C ALA A 33 7.85 -26.80 -2.48
N CYS A 34 9.11 -26.39 -2.29
CA CYS A 34 10.09 -27.17 -1.54
C CYS A 34 9.63 -27.43 -0.11
N ALA A 35 9.09 -26.42 0.60
CA ALA A 35 8.60 -26.58 1.96
C ALA A 35 7.44 -27.58 2.06
N PHE A 36 6.50 -27.55 1.10
CA PHE A 36 5.42 -28.54 1.05
C PHE A 36 5.92 -29.93 0.66
N LEU A 37 6.88 -30.04 -0.27
CA LEU A 37 7.51 -31.32 -0.61
C LEU A 37 8.25 -31.91 0.58
N PHE A 38 9.02 -31.11 1.32
CA PHE A 38 9.69 -31.58 2.54
C PHE A 38 8.69 -32.01 3.61
N ALA A 39 7.63 -31.23 3.84
CA ALA A 39 6.57 -31.62 4.76
C ALA A 39 5.87 -32.92 4.34
N TRP A 40 5.57 -33.06 3.04
CA TRP A 40 4.95 -34.26 2.49
C TRP A 40 5.86 -35.48 2.60
N MET A 41 7.15 -35.34 2.26
CA MET A 41 8.12 -36.41 2.44
C MET A 41 8.24 -36.81 3.93
N MET A 42 8.31 -35.85 4.85
CA MET A 42 8.37 -36.17 6.29
C MET A 42 7.11 -36.88 6.80
N ASP A 43 5.93 -36.57 6.27
CA ASP A 43 4.66 -37.16 6.74
C ASP A 43 4.31 -38.48 6.05
N SER A 44 4.56 -38.59 4.75
CA SER A 44 4.11 -39.72 3.92
C SER A 44 5.17 -40.79 3.78
N THR A 45 6.45 -40.41 3.88
CA THR A 45 7.53 -41.35 3.64
C THR A 45 8.28 -41.59 4.94
N GLU A 46 8.34 -42.84 5.38
CA GLU A 46 9.31 -43.28 6.39
C GLU A 46 10.73 -43.35 5.79
N MET A 47 11.10 -42.36 4.98
CA MET A 47 12.40 -42.33 4.33
C MET A 47 13.49 -42.33 5.39
N VAL A 48 14.42 -43.28 5.23
CA VAL A 48 15.55 -43.52 6.15
C VAL A 48 16.35 -42.24 6.38
N VAL A 49 16.45 -41.38 5.36
CA VAL A 49 17.14 -40.08 5.40
C VAL A 49 16.58 -39.14 6.47
N PHE A 50 15.27 -39.14 6.72
CA PHE A 50 14.67 -38.35 7.79
C PHE A 50 14.60 -39.12 9.12
N ARG A 51 14.49 -40.44 9.05
CA ARG A 51 14.34 -41.30 10.24
C ARG A 51 15.61 -41.40 11.08
N ILE A 52 16.79 -41.55 10.46
CA ILE A 52 18.06 -41.67 11.20
C ILE A 52 18.31 -40.41 12.06
N PRO A 53 18.30 -39.18 11.49
CA PRO A 53 18.49 -37.97 12.30
C PRO A 53 17.36 -37.75 13.31
N ALA A 54 16.13 -38.16 12.97
CA ALA A 54 15.01 -38.04 13.90
C ALA A 54 15.18 -38.92 15.14
N ILE A 55 15.69 -40.15 14.99
CA ILE A 55 15.99 -41.04 16.13
C ILE A 55 17.18 -40.50 16.91
N GLU A 56 18.26 -40.13 16.21
CA GLU A 56 19.50 -39.64 16.83
C GLU A 56 19.28 -38.37 17.66
N HIS A 57 18.50 -37.42 17.13
CA HIS A 57 18.19 -36.16 17.81
C HIS A 57 16.86 -36.15 18.56
N LYS A 58 16.17 -37.30 18.65
CA LYS A 58 14.82 -37.42 19.24
C LYS A 58 13.84 -36.38 18.70
N TRP A 59 13.92 -36.06 17.41
CA TRP A 59 13.02 -35.12 16.77
C TRP A 59 11.68 -35.77 16.46
N ASP A 60 10.61 -35.05 16.76
CA ASP A 60 9.30 -35.38 16.25
C ASP A 60 9.16 -34.87 14.80
N LEU A 61 9.17 -35.80 13.85
CA LEU A 61 9.02 -35.51 12.42
C LEU A 61 7.69 -34.81 12.11
N ARG A 62 6.61 -35.10 12.85
CA ARG A 62 5.30 -34.46 12.62
C ARG A 62 5.35 -32.98 12.96
N VAL A 63 6.04 -32.62 14.04
CA VAL A 63 6.24 -31.22 14.45
C VAL A 63 7.06 -30.47 13.40
N LYS A 64 8.12 -31.09 12.87
CA LYS A 64 8.97 -30.51 11.81
C LYS A 64 8.22 -30.38 10.48
N ALA A 65 7.42 -31.38 10.10
CA ALA A 65 6.56 -31.31 8.93
C ALA A 65 5.53 -30.17 9.04
N MET A 66 4.91 -30.01 10.21
CA MET A 66 4.01 -28.88 10.47
C MET A 66 4.73 -27.53 10.38
N ALA A 67 5.96 -27.43 10.89
CA ALA A 67 6.78 -26.23 10.74
C ALA A 67 7.10 -25.93 9.26
N CYS A 68 7.44 -26.94 8.46
CA CYS A 68 7.64 -26.79 7.01
C CYS A 68 6.37 -26.32 6.30
N ARG A 69 5.19 -26.87 6.63
CA ARG A 69 3.92 -26.38 6.07
C ARG A 69 3.68 -24.91 6.40
N ARG A 70 3.92 -24.50 7.65
CA ARG A 70 3.79 -23.11 8.07
C ARG A 70 4.77 -22.20 7.31
N ALA A 71 6.02 -22.62 7.13
CA ALA A 71 6.99 -21.89 6.30
C ALA A 71 6.49 -21.75 4.86
N GLY A 72 5.95 -22.81 4.26
CA GLY A 72 5.32 -22.76 2.94
C GLY A 72 4.17 -21.75 2.85
N LEU A 73 3.30 -21.70 3.86
CA LEU A 73 2.22 -20.71 3.95
C LEU A 73 2.75 -19.27 4.04
N PHE A 74 3.84 -19.03 4.77
CA PHE A 74 4.48 -17.70 4.81
C PHE A 74 5.02 -17.29 3.44
N PHE A 75 5.63 -18.22 2.68
CA PHE A 75 6.07 -17.91 1.32
C PHE A 75 4.91 -17.63 0.36
N ILE A 76 3.78 -18.33 0.50
CA ILE A 76 2.55 -18.02 -0.24
C ILE A 76 2.03 -16.62 0.12
N PHE A 77 2.01 -16.28 1.41
CA PHE A 77 1.60 -14.96 1.86
C PHE A 77 2.52 -13.86 1.30
N PHE A 78 3.84 -14.04 1.35
CA PHE A 78 4.79 -13.11 0.74
C PHE A 78 4.62 -13.02 -0.78
N PHE A 79 4.33 -14.13 -1.46
CA PHE A 79 4.01 -14.12 -2.88
C PHE A 79 2.83 -13.20 -3.18
N PHE A 80 1.73 -13.31 -2.43
CA PHE A 80 0.58 -12.41 -2.60
C PHE A 80 0.90 -10.96 -2.26
N LEU A 81 1.68 -10.69 -1.21
CA LEU A 81 2.10 -9.32 -0.89
C LEU A 81 2.92 -8.70 -2.02
N ILE A 82 3.89 -9.45 -2.56
CA ILE A 82 4.68 -8.99 -3.71
C ILE A 82 3.74 -8.79 -4.89
N LEU A 83 2.89 -9.76 -5.21
CA LEU A 83 1.94 -9.67 -6.34
C LEU A 83 1.02 -8.44 -6.23
N LEU A 84 0.51 -8.14 -5.05
CA LEU A 84 -0.44 -7.04 -4.80
C LEU A 84 0.23 -5.68 -4.58
N ALA A 85 1.53 -5.61 -4.29
CA ALA A 85 2.25 -4.35 -4.04
C ALA A 85 2.01 -3.23 -5.08
N PRO A 86 2.09 -3.46 -6.41
CA PRO A 86 1.84 -2.41 -7.40
C PRO A 86 0.36 -1.98 -7.44
N LEU A 87 -0.56 -2.93 -7.26
CA LEU A 87 -2.00 -2.64 -7.15
C LEU A 87 -2.30 -1.79 -5.93
N TRP A 88 -1.64 -2.09 -4.80
CA TRP A 88 -1.77 -1.31 -3.58
C TRP A 88 -1.28 0.12 -3.75
N ASN A 89 -0.15 0.33 -4.44
CA ASN A 89 0.35 1.67 -4.76
C ASN A 89 -0.62 2.43 -5.67
N LEU A 90 -1.14 1.79 -6.72
CA LEU A 90 -2.15 2.38 -7.60
C LEU A 90 -3.42 2.80 -6.84
N LEU A 91 -3.94 1.92 -5.97
CA LEU A 91 -5.10 2.21 -5.13
C LEU A 91 -4.82 3.36 -4.17
N ARG A 92 -3.65 3.38 -3.53
CA ARG A 92 -3.25 4.42 -2.59
C ARG A 92 -3.12 5.79 -3.27
N ASP A 93 -2.52 5.83 -4.46
CA ASP A 93 -2.36 7.06 -5.23
C ASP A 93 -3.70 7.58 -5.73
N THR A 94 -4.56 6.69 -6.22
CA THR A 94 -5.93 7.01 -6.63
C THR A 94 -6.74 7.57 -5.45
N PHE A 95 -6.66 6.92 -4.28
CA PHE A 95 -7.34 7.37 -3.07
C PHE A 95 -6.81 8.72 -2.58
N ARG A 96 -5.48 8.95 -2.63
CA ARG A 96 -4.89 10.24 -2.27
C ARG A 96 -5.36 11.37 -3.20
N LEU A 97 -5.45 11.10 -4.50
CA LEU A 97 -6.02 12.05 -5.48
C LEU A 97 -7.49 12.33 -5.20
N PHE A 98 -8.28 11.31 -4.84
CA PHE A 98 -9.67 11.46 -4.48
C PHE A 98 -9.85 12.31 -3.21
N LEU A 99 -9.09 12.03 -2.15
CA LEU A 99 -9.10 12.85 -0.93
C LEU A 99 -8.65 14.29 -1.19
N PHE A 100 -7.66 14.50 -2.07
CA PHE A 100 -7.23 15.84 -2.45
C PHE A 100 -8.34 16.59 -3.17
N ARG A 101 -9.05 15.94 -4.12
CA ARG A 101 -10.22 16.51 -4.79
C ARG A 101 -11.34 16.83 -3.81
N LEU A 102 -11.66 15.94 -2.87
CA LEU A 102 -12.67 16.19 -1.84
C LEU A 102 -12.31 17.40 -0.97
N ARG A 103 -11.06 17.47 -0.49
CA ARG A 103 -10.58 18.63 0.29
C ARG A 103 -10.62 19.93 -0.52
N PHE A 104 -10.26 19.87 -1.80
CA PHE A 104 -10.33 21.02 -2.69
C PHE A 104 -11.78 21.48 -2.91
N CYS A 105 -12.70 20.55 -3.13
CA CYS A 105 -14.14 20.85 -3.26
C CYS A 105 -14.71 21.42 -1.96
N ALA A 106 -14.38 20.83 -0.80
CA ALA A 106 -14.77 21.35 0.51
C ALA A 106 -14.26 22.79 0.69
N ARG A 107 -12.98 23.05 0.39
CA ARG A 107 -12.39 24.40 0.48
C ARG A 107 -13.05 25.39 -0.48
N ARG A 108 -13.39 24.97 -1.70
CA ARG A 108 -14.11 25.81 -2.67
C ARG A 108 -15.53 26.13 -2.20
N ASN A 109 -16.22 25.18 -1.58
CA ASN A 109 -17.55 25.40 -1.02
C ASN A 109 -17.51 26.33 0.19
N CYS A 110 -16.57 26.16 1.12
CA CYS A 110 -16.39 27.09 2.25
C CYS A 110 -16.10 28.53 1.77
N ARG A 111 -15.29 28.70 0.73
CA ARG A 111 -14.96 30.03 0.19
C ARG A 111 -16.19 30.75 -0.40
N LYS A 112 -17.16 29.99 -0.94
CA LYS A 112 -18.43 30.56 -1.43
C LYS A 112 -19.37 31.00 -0.30
N VAL A 113 -19.32 30.34 0.86
CA VAL A 113 -20.17 30.67 2.02
C VAL A 113 -19.67 31.94 2.71
N VAL A 114 -18.36 32.06 2.96
CA VAL A 114 -17.79 33.23 3.66
C VAL A 114 -18.01 34.55 2.90
N LEU A 115 -18.00 34.51 1.56
CA LEU A 115 -18.18 35.73 0.76
C LEU A 115 -19.62 36.28 0.80
N ARG A 116 -20.60 35.46 1.22
CA ARG A 116 -22.01 35.91 1.30
C ARG A 116 -22.28 36.70 2.57
N ASP A 117 -21.63 36.37 3.68
CA ASP A 117 -21.82 37.10 4.93
C ASP A 117 -21.13 38.46 4.91
N GLN A 118 -19.93 38.58 4.33
CA GLN A 118 -19.22 39.86 4.37
C GLN A 118 -19.87 40.97 3.52
N ARG A 119 -20.79 40.63 2.60
CA ARG A 119 -21.54 41.64 1.83
C ARG A 119 -22.73 42.25 2.57
N ARG A 120 -23.17 41.71 3.70
CA ARG A 120 -24.31 42.29 4.44
C ARG A 120 -23.96 43.35 5.50
N PRO A 121 -22.86 43.27 6.27
CA PRO A 121 -22.60 44.24 7.33
C PRO A 121 -22.32 45.65 6.83
N LEU A 122 -21.72 45.79 5.64
CA LEU A 122 -21.39 47.12 5.10
C LEU A 122 -22.62 47.93 4.68
N ARG A 123 -23.79 47.31 4.49
CA ARG A 123 -25.01 48.05 4.12
C ARG A 123 -25.74 48.69 5.31
N TRP A 124 -25.43 48.29 6.55
CA TRP A 124 -26.13 48.82 7.73
C TRP A 124 -25.46 50.05 8.32
N LYS A 125 -24.14 50.24 8.12
CA LYS A 125 -23.42 51.35 8.75
C LYS A 125 -23.62 52.71 8.08
N GLU A 126 -24.30 52.76 6.94
CA GLU A 126 -24.48 54.00 6.16
C GLU A 126 -25.79 54.73 6.47
N SER A 127 -26.70 54.13 7.27
CA SER A 127 -27.96 54.80 7.64
C SER A 127 -27.88 55.60 8.95
N ASP A 128 -26.89 55.34 9.81
CA ASP A 128 -26.82 56.04 11.10
C ASP A 128 -26.16 57.43 10.99
N SER A 129 -25.36 57.69 9.94
CA SER A 129 -24.70 59.00 9.78
C SER A 129 -25.63 60.10 9.26
N GLU A 130 -26.70 59.77 8.52
CA GLU A 130 -27.66 60.80 8.07
C GLU A 130 -28.54 61.31 9.21
N ILE A 131 -28.77 60.49 10.25
CA ILE A 131 -29.61 60.90 11.39
C ILE A 131 -28.80 61.80 12.35
N GLU A 132 -27.51 61.57 12.54
CA GLU A 132 -26.67 62.47 13.35
C GLU A 132 -26.48 63.85 12.72
N GLU A 133 -26.41 63.98 11.39
CA GLU A 133 -26.32 65.29 10.73
C GLU A 133 -27.61 66.12 10.85
N MET A 134 -28.78 65.50 10.96
CA MET A 134 -30.04 66.25 11.11
C MET A 134 -30.34 66.70 12.55
N LEU A 135 -29.69 66.12 13.56
CA LEU A 135 -29.84 66.53 14.97
C LEU A 135 -28.80 67.57 15.43
N GLY A 136 -27.75 67.82 14.62
CA GLY A 136 -26.67 68.74 14.95
C GLY A 136 -26.83 70.19 14.48
N ARG A 137 -28.00 70.58 13.97
CA ARG A 137 -28.27 71.94 13.47
C ARG A 137 -29.49 72.56 14.15
#